data_AF-A0A9Q3W904-F1
#
_entry.id   AF-A0A9Q3W904-F1
#
_cell.length_a   1.000
_cell.length_b   1.000
_cell.length_c   1.000
_cell.angle_alpha   90.00
_cell.angle_beta   90.00
_cell.angle_gamma   90.00
#
_symmetry.space_group_name_H-M   'P 1'
#
loop_
_entity.id
_entity.type
_entity.pdbx_description
1 polymer ?
#
loop_
_entity_poly.entity_id
_entity_poly.type
_entity_poly.pdbx_seq_one_letter_code
_entity_poly.pdbx_strand_id
1 'polypeptide(L)' 'MTLGYVAGPGGSLLGGIAGAVIGGLIGGVAGGEAGAALGDKLDQTFLDNLQCLDCGHAFRLDTD' A
#
# COMPACT_ATOMS: atom_id res chain seq x y z
N MET A 1 22.75 9.96 13.50
CA MET A 1 23.04 9.20 12.28
C MET A 1 24.32 8.33 12.42
N THR A 2 24.84 8.11 13.62
CA THR A 2 26.23 7.64 13.81
C THR A 2 26.38 6.33 14.60
N LEU A 3 25.29 5.76 15.12
CA LEU A 3 25.38 4.55 15.96
C LEU A 3 25.76 3.27 15.19
N GLY A 4 25.41 3.16 13.90
CA GLY A 4 25.75 1.98 13.09
C GLY A 4 27.25 1.86 12.77
N TYR A 5 27.96 2.99 12.67
CA TYR A 5 29.40 3.01 12.43
C TYR A 5 30.22 2.61 13.66
N VAL A 6 29.69 2.83 14.87
CA VAL A 6 30.37 2.52 16.14
C VAL A 6 30.50 1.01 16.39
N ALA A 7 29.62 0.18 15.81
CA ALA A 7 29.58 -1.27 16.02
C ALA A 7 30.36 -2.09 14.97
N GLY A 8 31.14 -1.44 14.10
CA GLY A 8 31.88 -2.11 13.03
C GLY A 8 30.98 -2.70 11.92
N PRO A 9 31.56 -3.34 10.89
CA PRO A 9 30.83 -3.81 9.72
C PRO A 9 29.71 -4.83 10.04
N GLY A 10 29.87 -5.62 11.11
CA GLY A 10 28.83 -6.55 11.57
C GLY A 10 27.60 -5.86 12.16
N GLY A 11 27.79 -4.79 12.94
CA GLY A 11 26.69 -4.03 13.53
C GLY A 11 25.87 -3.25 12.51
N SER A 12 26.52 -2.75 11.44
CA SER A 12 25.84 -2.07 10.33
C SER A 12 24.97 -3.01 9.50
N LEU A 13 25.41 -4.26 9.30
CA LEU A 13 24.62 -5.27 8.57
C LEU A 13 23.36 -5.68 9.34
N LEU A 14 23.50 -6.01 10.62
CA LEU A 14 22.37 -6.40 11.48
C LEU A 14 21.36 -5.26 11.65
N GLY A 15 21.85 -4.03 11.88
CA GLY A 15 20.99 -2.85 11.96
C GLY A 15 20.27 -2.53 10.65
N GLY A 16 20.94 -2.74 9.50
CA GLY A 16 20.35 -2.53 8.18
C GLY A 16 19.21 -3.49 7.86
N ILE A 17 19.36 -4.78 8.17
CA ILE A 17 18.31 -5.79 7.94
C ILE A 17 17.09 -5.50 8.84
N ALA A 18 17.33 -5.23 10.12
CA ALA A 18 16.24 -4.89 11.05
C ALA A 18 15.48 -3.62 10.60
N GLY A 19 16.21 -2.59 10.18
CA GLY A 19 15.62 -1.35 9.64
C GLY A 19 14.82 -1.58 8.36
N ALA A 20 15.32 -2.43 7.44
CA ALA A 20 14.62 -2.75 6.20
C ALA A 20 13.32 -3.52 6.43
N VAL A 21 13.29 -4.46 7.39
CA VAL A 21 12.07 -5.20 7.74
C VAL A 21 11.03 -4.27 8.34
N ILE A 22 11.40 -3.45 9.32
CA ILE A 22 10.46 -2.52 9.96
C ILE A 22 9.97 -1.47 8.96
N GLY A 23 10.88 -0.89 8.17
CA GLY A 23 10.53 0.07 7.13
C GLY A 23 9.65 -0.51 6.03
N GLY A 24 9.92 -1.75 5.61
CA GLY A 24 9.12 -2.48 4.62
C GLY A 24 7.72 -2.82 5.13
N LEU A 25 7.57 -3.21 6.41
CA LEU A 25 6.27 -3.46 7.02
C LEU A 25 5.42 -2.18 7.07
N ILE A 26 5.97 -1.09 7.60
CA ILE A 26 5.24 0.18 7.72
C ILE A 26 4.89 0.73 6.33
N GLY A 27 5.85 0.71 5.40
CA GLY A 27 5.61 1.15 4.02
C GLY A 27 4.60 0.28 3.27
N GLY A 28 4.58 -1.02 3.52
CA GLY A 28 3.61 -1.95 2.95
C GLY A 28 2.19 -1.71 3.45
N VAL A 29 2.02 -1.48 4.76
CA VAL A 29 0.70 -1.19 5.36
C VAL A 29 0.19 0.16 4.84
N ALA A 30 1.02 1.20 4.92
CA ALA A 30 0.71 2.55 4.44
C ALA A 30 0.40 2.59 2.92
N GLY A 31 1.12 1.82 2.12
CA GLY A 31 0.85 1.69 0.68
C GLY A 31 -0.44 0.93 0.39
N GLY A 32 -0.75 -0.11 1.17
CA GLY A 32 -1.98 -0.89 1.04
C GLY A 32 -3.23 -0.09 1.37
N GLU A 33 -3.23 0.64 2.50
CA GLU A 33 -4.36 1.50 2.90
C GLU A 33 -4.56 2.68 1.92
N ALA A 34 -3.47 3.29 1.45
CA ALA A 34 -3.54 4.36 0.46
C ALA A 34 -4.05 3.84 -0.90
N GLY A 35 -3.64 2.63 -1.30
CA GLY A 35 -4.14 1.97 -2.51
C GLY A 35 -5.62 1.61 -2.43
N ALA A 36 -6.09 1.12 -1.27
CA ALA A 36 -7.50 0.84 -1.03
C ALA A 36 -8.35 2.11 -1.10
N ALA A 37 -7.95 3.17 -0.38
CA ALA A 37 -8.65 4.45 -0.41
C ALA A 37 -8.65 5.09 -1.81
N LEU A 38 -7.56 4.94 -2.57
CA LEU A 38 -7.50 5.36 -3.96
C LEU A 38 -8.44 4.54 -4.84
N GLY A 39 -8.49 3.22 -4.66
CA GLY A 39 -9.41 2.31 -5.35
C GLY A 39 -10.87 2.68 -5.10
N ASP A 40 -11.25 2.91 -3.84
CA ASP A 40 -12.60 3.36 -3.45
C ASP A 40 -12.99 4.68 -4.09
N LYS A 41 -12.05 5.64 -4.19
CA LYS A 41 -12.29 6.92 -4.86
C LYS A 41 -12.39 6.78 -6.37
N LEU A 42 -11.59 5.90 -6.96
CA LEU A 42 -11.63 5.62 -8.39
C LEU A 42 -12.95 4.93 -8.76
N ASP A 43 -13.38 3.96 -7.96
CA ASP A 43 -14.62 3.21 -8.13
C ASP A 43 -15.85 4.13 -8.12
N GLN A 44 -15.94 4.99 -7.11
CA GLN A 44 -17.02 5.98 -6.98
C GLN A 44 -17.06 7.05 -8.09
N THR A 45 -15.91 7.38 -8.69
CA THR A 45 -15.83 8.46 -9.68
C THR A 45 -15.95 7.95 -11.11
N PHE A 46 -15.44 6.75 -11.38
CA PHE A 46 -15.39 6.18 -12.72
C PHE A 46 -16.33 4.97 -12.86
N LEU A 47 -16.21 3.94 -12.02
CA LEU A 47 -16.95 2.68 -12.22
C LEU A 47 -18.45 2.80 -11.96
N ASP A 48 -18.87 3.61 -10.98
CA ASP A 48 -20.29 3.87 -10.72
C ASP A 48 -21.03 4.54 -11.90
N ASN A 49 -20.30 5.18 -12.82
CA ASN A 49 -20.87 5.76 -14.04
C ASN A 49 -20.72 4.84 -15.26
N LEU A 50 -19.94 3.77 -15.17
CA LEU A 50 -19.81 2.78 -16.24
C LEU A 50 -20.97 1.78 -16.16
N GLN A 51 -21.72 1.69 -17.26
CA GLN A 51 -22.68 0.61 -17.51
C GLN A 51 -22.12 -0.36 -18.53
N CYS A 52 -22.31 -1.66 -18.32
CA CYS A 52 -22.02 -2.66 -19.33
C CYS A 52 -22.93 -2.44 -20.53
N LEU A 53 -22.36 -2.24 -21.72
CA LEU A 53 -23.13 -1.98 -22.94
C LEU A 53 -23.83 -3.23 -23.52
N ASP A 54 -23.42 -4.42 -23.08
CA ASP A 54 -24.00 -5.70 -23.52
C ASP A 54 -25.20 -6.11 -22.65
N CYS A 55 -25.09 -5.98 -21.32
CA CYS A 55 -26.12 -6.42 -20.39
C CYS A 55 -26.81 -5.28 -19.59
N GLY A 56 -26.36 -4.03 -19.73
CA GLY A 56 -26.95 -2.87 -19.05
C GLY A 56 -26.67 -2.78 -17.54
N HIS A 57 -25.84 -3.67 -16.98
CA HIS A 57 -25.53 -3.67 -15.56
C HIS A 57 -24.61 -2.49 -15.19
N ALA A 58 -25.02 -1.70 -14.21
CA ALA A 58 -24.18 -0.65 -13.62
C ALA A 58 -23.25 -1.30 -12.60
N PHE A 59 -21.95 -1.05 -12.73
CA PHE A 59 -20.95 -1.58 -11.78
C PHE A 59 -20.99 -0.75 -10.50
N ARG A 60 -22.00 -1.00 -9.68
CA ARG A 60 -22.12 -0.47 -8.33
C ARG A 60 -21.70 -1.54 -7.34
N LEU A 61 -20.89 -1.16 -6.35
CA LEU A 61 -20.61 -2.03 -5.20
C LEU A 61 -21.83 -2.05 -4.27
N ASP A 62 -22.70 -3.04 -4.41
CA ASP A 62 -23.64 -3.39 -3.34
C ASP A 62 -22.83 -4.01 -2.18
N THR A 63 -22.58 -3.20 -1.15
CA THR A 63 -21.99 -3.66 0.12
C THR A 63 -23.11 -4.26 0.98
N ASP A 64 -23.14 -5.59 1.11
CA ASP A 64 -23.83 -6.34 2.18
C ASP A 64 -22.78 -6.94 3.14
#